data_AF-A0A520X318-F1
#
_entry.id   AF-A0A520X318-F1
#
_cell.length_a   1.000
_cell.length_b   1.000
_cell.length_c   1.000
_cell.angle_alpha   90.00
_cell.angle_beta   90.00
_cell.angle_gamma   90.00
#
_symmetry.space_group_name_H-M   'P 1'
#
loop_
_entity.id
_entity.type
_entity.pdbx_description
1 polymer ?
#
loop_
_entity_poly.entity_id
_entity_poly.type
_entity_poly.pdbx_seq_one_letter_code
_entity_poly.pdbx_strand_id
1 'polypeptide(L)'
;MTKTGIRRINWLAGLGIALACVPVFSTTTALDQKSYLHPEQRHEKIGEIITQFVQQQHYNHVAVDDELSSQVLDLYIESLDRNRMYLLKGDIEYFETFRYELDDLVKSKPLDPVFEMFQVYQTRVRERLNFALAQLETEPDFTVDETYQFDRSEEPWVASSAELDEIWRQRVKNDALNLALEEEPWEKIQEVLGDRYRGFLKRLNQVNNDDVFERFMNAFAHTLDPHSSYLS
;
A
#
# COMPACT_ATOMS: atom_id res chain seq x y z
N MET A 1 4.67 -33.81 77.27
CA MET A 1 3.95 -33.00 76.27
C MET A 1 4.32 -33.51 74.89
N THR A 2 3.31 -33.97 74.12
CA THR A 2 3.22 -34.10 72.63
C THR A 2 4.36 -34.79 71.87
N LYS A 3 4.18 -35.77 70.97
CA LYS A 3 3.05 -36.36 70.23
C LYS A 3 3.60 -37.66 69.60
N THR A 4 2.86 -38.77 69.68
CA THR A 4 3.01 -39.97 68.84
C THR A 4 1.63 -40.63 68.87
N GLY A 5 0.87 -40.79 67.81
CA GLY A 5 1.15 -41.47 66.55
C GLY A 5 -0.01 -42.46 66.34
N ILE A 6 -0.26 -42.86 65.09
CA ILE A 6 -0.95 -44.08 64.61
C ILE A 6 -1.95 -43.78 63.47
N ARG A 7 -1.73 -44.50 62.37
CA ARG A 7 -2.54 -44.62 61.14
C ARG A 7 -3.67 -45.66 61.33
N ARG A 8 -4.78 -45.51 60.59
CA ARG A 8 -5.59 -46.55 59.90
C ARG A 8 -6.82 -45.86 59.26
N ILE A 9 -6.90 -45.74 57.93
CA ILE A 9 -7.63 -46.60 56.97
C ILE A 9 -9.10 -46.83 57.35
N ASN A 10 -10.02 -46.32 56.52
CA ASN A 10 -11.25 -47.02 56.13
C ASN A 10 -11.73 -46.54 54.75
N TRP A 11 -12.21 -47.52 53.98
CA TRP A 11 -12.77 -47.44 52.63
C TRP A 11 -14.23 -46.93 52.67
N LEU A 12 -14.72 -46.30 51.59
CA LEU A 12 -15.99 -46.63 50.91
C LEU A 12 -16.41 -45.58 49.86
N ALA A 13 -16.90 -46.10 48.72
CA ALA A 13 -17.91 -45.55 47.80
C ALA A 13 -17.67 -44.14 47.20
N GLY A 14 -17.52 -43.96 45.90
CA GLY A 14 -18.40 -44.48 44.85
C GLY A 14 -19.50 -43.44 44.55
N LEU A 15 -19.19 -42.45 43.70
CA LEU A 15 -20.21 -41.66 43.02
C LEU A 15 -19.65 -41.29 41.62
N GLY A 16 -20.19 -41.95 40.60
CA GLY A 16 -19.88 -41.64 39.20
C GLY A 16 -20.52 -40.31 38.82
N ILE A 17 -19.68 -39.35 38.45
CA ILE A 17 -20.11 -38.13 37.75
C ILE A 17 -19.83 -38.38 36.28
N ALA A 18 -20.87 -38.66 35.52
CA ALA A 18 -20.81 -38.68 34.06
C ALA A 18 -20.57 -37.23 33.59
N LEU A 19 -19.33 -36.90 33.22
CA LEU A 19 -19.03 -35.68 32.46
C LEU A 19 -19.60 -35.84 31.06
N ALA A 20 -20.74 -35.20 30.81
CA ALA A 20 -21.16 -34.89 29.45
C ALA A 20 -20.20 -33.83 28.90
N CYS A 21 -19.23 -34.24 28.08
CA CYS A 21 -18.47 -33.33 27.24
C CYS A 21 -19.42 -32.68 26.23
N VAL A 22 -19.90 -31.48 26.54
CA VAL A 22 -20.48 -30.61 25.52
C VAL A 22 -19.30 -30.04 24.74
N PRO A 23 -19.14 -30.30 23.44
CA PRO A 23 -18.10 -29.65 22.67
C PRO A 23 -18.41 -28.16 22.64
N VAL A 24 -17.64 -27.38 23.39
CA VAL A 24 -17.58 -25.93 23.22
C VAL A 24 -16.93 -25.73 21.86
N PHE A 25 -17.76 -25.50 20.83
CA PHE A 25 -17.26 -24.97 19.58
C PHE A 25 -16.71 -23.58 19.89
N SER A 26 -15.40 -23.50 20.12
CA SER A 26 -14.68 -22.25 19.99
C SER A 26 -14.86 -21.80 18.55
N THR A 27 -15.82 -20.91 18.32
CA THR A 27 -15.77 -19.99 17.19
C THR A 27 -14.49 -19.19 17.39
N THR A 28 -13.39 -19.68 16.82
CA THR A 28 -12.28 -18.82 16.44
C THR A 28 -12.91 -17.86 15.45
N THR A 29 -13.33 -16.70 15.94
CA THR A 29 -13.42 -15.50 15.12
C THR A 29 -12.04 -15.39 14.48
N ALA A 30 -11.93 -15.81 13.22
CA ALA A 30 -10.78 -15.53 12.39
C ALA A 30 -10.63 -14.01 12.46
N LEU A 31 -9.65 -13.58 13.25
CA LEU A 31 -9.24 -12.19 13.28
C LEU A 31 -8.94 -11.84 11.84
N ASP A 32 -9.65 -10.81 11.36
CA ASP A 32 -9.46 -10.10 10.11
C ASP A 32 -7.98 -10.10 9.71
N GLN A 33 -7.57 -11.12 8.94
CA GLN A 33 -6.26 -11.17 8.33
C GLN A 33 -6.33 -10.14 7.22
N LYS A 34 -6.03 -8.90 7.56
CA LYS A 34 -5.69 -7.87 6.60
C LYS A 34 -4.62 -8.48 5.69
N SER A 35 -5.01 -8.87 4.48
CA SER A 35 -4.16 -9.57 3.53
C SER A 35 -2.90 -8.75 3.34
N TYR A 36 -1.78 -9.22 3.88
CA TYR A 36 -0.50 -8.56 3.69
C TYR A 36 -0.14 -8.71 2.22
N LEU A 37 0.22 -7.63 1.55
CA LEU A 37 0.61 -7.68 0.14
C LEU A 37 1.94 -8.42 0.04
N HIS A 38 2.00 -9.46 -0.78
CA HIS A 38 3.20 -10.28 -0.97
C HIS A 38 3.22 -10.88 -2.38
N PRO A 39 4.41 -11.12 -2.94
CA PRO A 39 4.51 -11.84 -4.20
C PRO A 39 4.00 -13.27 -4.03
N GLU A 40 3.31 -13.78 -5.04
CA GLU A 40 2.93 -15.19 -5.12
C GLU A 40 3.90 -15.92 -6.04
N GLN A 41 4.07 -17.23 -5.85
CA GLN A 41 4.94 -18.06 -6.71
C GLN A 41 4.57 -17.94 -8.21
N ARG A 42 3.29 -17.68 -8.52
CA ARG A 42 2.85 -17.45 -9.90
C ARG A 42 3.47 -16.17 -10.49
N HIS A 43 3.65 -15.11 -9.70
CA HIS A 43 4.21 -13.83 -10.16
C HIS A 43 5.67 -13.97 -10.58
N GLU A 44 6.47 -14.68 -9.79
CA GLU A 44 7.87 -14.96 -10.09
C GLU A 44 8.00 -15.72 -11.42
N LYS A 45 7.17 -16.76 -11.60
CA LYS A 45 7.15 -17.54 -12.83
C LYS A 45 6.66 -16.75 -14.05
N ILE A 46 5.70 -15.84 -13.86
CA ILE A 46 5.23 -14.96 -14.93
C ILE A 46 6.35 -13.97 -15.31
N GLY A 47 7.08 -13.41 -14.33
CA GLY A 47 8.24 -12.57 -14.56
C GLY A 47 9.31 -13.27 -15.40
N GLU A 48 9.65 -14.51 -15.07
CA GLU A 48 10.57 -15.36 -15.83
C GLU A 48 10.13 -15.50 -17.31
N ILE A 49 8.85 -15.82 -17.53
CA ILE A 49 8.29 -16.03 -18.87
C ILE A 49 8.30 -14.73 -19.66
N ILE A 50 7.90 -13.61 -19.05
CA ILE A 50 7.88 -12.30 -19.70
C ILE A 50 9.30 -11.89 -20.10
N THR A 51 10.28 -12.10 -19.21
CA THR A 51 11.69 -11.81 -19.51
C THR A 51 12.19 -12.61 -20.71
N GLN A 52 11.91 -13.92 -20.76
CA GLN A 52 12.29 -14.77 -21.89
C GLN A 52 11.60 -14.34 -23.20
N PHE A 53 10.31 -13.99 -23.13
CA PHE A 53 9.57 -13.51 -24.29
C PHE A 53 10.16 -12.21 -24.83
N VAL A 54 10.43 -11.24 -23.96
CA VAL A 54 11.00 -9.94 -24.33
C VAL A 54 12.37 -10.10 -24.96
N GLN A 55 13.26 -10.89 -24.35
CA GLN A 55 14.61 -11.09 -24.89
C GLN A 55 14.64 -11.80 -26.25
N GLN A 56 13.67 -12.67 -26.54
CA GLN A 56 13.65 -13.47 -27.77
C GLN A 56 12.78 -12.88 -28.89
N GLN A 57 11.72 -12.16 -28.53
CA GLN A 57 10.66 -11.77 -29.47
C GLN A 57 10.48 -10.25 -29.60
N HIS A 58 11.00 -9.45 -28.66
CA HIS A 58 10.87 -8.01 -28.75
C HIS A 58 11.73 -7.45 -29.89
N TYR A 59 11.16 -6.58 -30.71
CA TYR A 59 11.78 -6.05 -31.93
C TYR A 59 13.18 -5.46 -31.68
N ASN A 60 13.35 -4.78 -30.54
CA ASN A 60 14.57 -4.07 -30.18
C ASN A 60 15.66 -4.94 -29.50
N HIS A 61 15.45 -6.24 -29.29
CA HIS A 61 16.40 -7.15 -28.59
C HIS A 61 17.00 -6.51 -27.33
N VAL A 62 16.13 -5.96 -26.48
CA VAL A 62 16.55 -5.20 -25.29
C VAL A 62 17.21 -6.14 -24.29
N ALA A 63 18.41 -5.79 -23.84
CA ALA A 63 19.04 -6.48 -22.73
C ALA A 63 18.28 -6.20 -21.44
N VAL A 64 18.02 -7.25 -20.67
CA VAL A 64 17.42 -7.11 -19.34
C VAL A 64 18.60 -7.05 -18.38
N ASP A 65 19.04 -5.85 -18.04
CA ASP A 65 20.28 -5.55 -17.29
C ASP A 65 20.10 -4.32 -16.36
N ASP A 66 21.19 -3.88 -15.73
CA ASP A 66 21.24 -2.73 -14.82
C ASP A 66 20.69 -1.44 -15.44
N GLU A 67 20.88 -1.20 -16.74
CA GLU A 67 20.38 -0.01 -17.42
C GLU A 67 18.85 -0.07 -17.54
N LEU A 68 18.31 -1.23 -17.92
CA LEU A 68 16.87 -1.47 -17.91
C LEU A 68 16.31 -1.34 -16.49
N SER A 69 16.94 -1.98 -15.50
CA SER A 69 16.52 -1.93 -14.09
C SER A 69 16.35 -0.49 -13.59
N SER A 70 17.29 0.39 -13.93
CA SER A 70 17.24 1.81 -13.62
C SER A 70 15.98 2.45 -14.21
N GLN A 71 15.73 2.27 -15.50
CA GLN A 71 14.53 2.82 -16.15
C GLN A 71 13.22 2.25 -15.57
N VAL A 72 13.21 0.96 -15.22
CA VAL A 72 12.06 0.32 -14.57
C VAL A 72 11.77 0.97 -13.23
N LEU A 73 12.79 1.28 -12.43
CA LEU A 73 12.59 1.94 -11.14
C LEU A 73 12.00 3.35 -11.32
N ASP A 74 12.49 4.13 -12.29
CA ASP A 74 11.94 5.46 -12.60
C ASP A 74 10.46 5.39 -12.96
N LEU A 75 10.10 4.51 -13.90
CA LEU A 75 8.71 4.33 -14.32
C LEU A 75 7.84 3.74 -13.21
N TYR A 76 8.39 2.88 -12.35
CA TYR A 76 7.66 2.33 -11.22
C TYR A 76 7.33 3.43 -10.21
N ILE A 77 8.32 4.25 -9.83
CA ILE A 77 8.11 5.42 -8.96
C ILE A 77 7.09 6.39 -9.56
N GLU A 78 7.18 6.68 -10.86
CA GLU A 78 6.20 7.53 -11.56
C GLU A 78 4.79 6.92 -11.50
N SER A 79 4.67 5.60 -11.69
CA SER A 79 3.38 4.89 -11.62
C SER A 79 2.75 4.93 -10.22
N LEU A 80 3.57 5.10 -9.17
CA LEU A 80 3.12 5.23 -7.79
C LEU A 80 2.75 6.68 -7.49
N ASP A 81 3.64 7.62 -7.77
CA ASP A 81 3.50 9.02 -7.34
C ASP A 81 4.07 10.03 -8.33
N ARG A 82 3.50 10.05 -9.54
CA ARG A 82 3.86 11.00 -10.61
C ARG A 82 3.93 12.47 -10.16
N ASN A 83 3.01 12.91 -9.30
CA ASN A 83 2.93 14.29 -8.83
C ASN A 83 3.69 14.53 -7.51
N ARG A 84 4.41 13.54 -7.00
CA ARG A 84 5.26 13.66 -5.80
C ARG A 84 4.50 14.21 -4.59
N MET A 85 3.27 13.73 -4.40
CA MET A 85 2.34 14.19 -3.35
C MET A 85 2.24 13.21 -2.18
N TYR A 86 2.87 12.05 -2.24
CA TYR A 86 2.73 10.98 -1.25
C TYR A 86 4.08 10.58 -0.66
N LEU A 87 5.07 10.29 -1.50
CA LEU A 87 6.36 9.76 -1.04
C LEU A 87 7.27 10.88 -0.52
N LEU A 88 8.04 10.57 0.53
CA LEU A 88 9.09 11.42 1.04
C LEU A 88 10.41 11.13 0.32
N LYS A 89 11.32 12.09 0.37
CA LYS A 89 12.70 11.93 -0.12
C LYS A 89 13.37 10.69 0.45
N GLY A 90 13.18 10.40 1.75
CA GLY A 90 13.74 9.21 2.39
C GLY A 90 13.15 7.89 1.88
N ASP A 91 11.88 7.90 1.43
CA ASP A 91 11.28 6.71 0.80
C ASP A 91 11.93 6.47 -0.58
N ILE A 92 12.19 7.54 -1.33
CA ILE A 92 12.89 7.45 -2.62
C ILE A 92 14.34 6.99 -2.43
N GLU A 93 15.05 7.53 -1.44
CA GLU A 93 16.41 7.10 -1.11
C GLU A 93 16.46 5.59 -0.74
N TYR A 94 15.40 5.06 -0.11
CA TYR A 94 15.23 3.62 0.10
C TYR A 94 14.99 2.88 -1.22
N PHE A 95 14.10 3.37 -2.09
CA PHE A 95 13.81 2.72 -3.37
C PHE A 95 15.04 2.65 -4.29
N GLU A 96 15.87 3.69 -4.26
CA GLU A 96 17.13 3.78 -4.99
C GLU A 96 18.15 2.68 -4.62
N THR A 97 18.00 2.00 -3.48
CA THR A 97 18.87 0.85 -3.16
C THR A 97 18.66 -0.33 -4.11
N PHE A 98 17.53 -0.39 -4.80
CA PHE A 98 17.18 -1.45 -5.75
C PHE A 98 17.41 -1.06 -7.21
N ARG A 99 17.98 0.11 -7.50
CA ARG A 99 18.11 0.67 -8.85
C ARG A 99 18.70 -0.30 -9.87
N TYR A 100 19.64 -1.14 -9.47
CA TYR A 100 20.32 -2.10 -10.34
C TYR A 100 20.01 -3.56 -10.00
N GLU A 101 18.87 -3.83 -9.35
CA GLU A 101 18.49 -5.19 -8.96
C GLU A 101 17.15 -5.64 -9.55
N LEU A 102 16.32 -4.72 -10.08
CA LEU A 102 14.95 -5.04 -10.51
C LEU A 102 14.93 -5.98 -11.71
N ASP A 103 15.92 -5.90 -12.60
CA ASP A 103 16.09 -6.82 -13.71
C ASP A 103 16.32 -8.26 -13.23
N ASP A 104 17.09 -8.44 -12.16
CA ASP A 104 17.29 -9.75 -11.53
C ASP A 104 16.02 -10.26 -10.83
N LEU A 105 15.23 -9.36 -10.23
CA LEU A 105 13.94 -9.69 -9.60
C LEU A 105 12.95 -10.25 -10.64
N VAL A 106 12.86 -9.65 -11.82
CA VAL A 106 11.97 -10.16 -12.88
C VAL A 106 12.49 -11.48 -13.46
N LYS A 107 13.81 -11.70 -13.45
CA LYS A 107 14.43 -12.93 -13.99
C LYS A 107 14.31 -14.14 -13.08
N SER A 108 14.62 -14.01 -11.80
CA SER A 108 14.86 -15.20 -10.95
C SER A 108 14.92 -14.94 -9.44
N LYS A 109 15.00 -13.69 -8.99
CA LYS A 109 15.02 -13.36 -7.57
C LYS A 109 13.59 -13.11 -7.04
N PRO A 110 13.36 -13.24 -5.73
CA PRO A 110 12.06 -12.93 -5.13
C PRO A 110 11.63 -11.49 -5.35
N LEU A 111 10.35 -11.27 -5.66
CA LEU A 111 9.78 -9.96 -5.96
C LEU A 111 9.48 -9.12 -4.69
N ASP A 112 9.88 -9.56 -3.50
CA ASP A 112 9.62 -8.88 -2.22
C ASP A 112 9.93 -7.37 -2.25
N PRO A 113 11.08 -6.89 -2.79
CA PRO A 113 11.37 -5.45 -2.84
C PRO A 113 10.29 -4.63 -3.54
N VAL A 114 9.70 -5.14 -4.62
CA VAL A 114 8.61 -4.46 -5.36
C VAL A 114 7.39 -4.28 -4.46
N PHE A 115 7.02 -5.33 -3.72
CA PHE A 115 5.89 -5.31 -2.82
C PHE A 115 6.15 -4.45 -1.58
N GLU A 116 7.38 -4.41 -1.07
CA GLU A 116 7.79 -3.54 0.02
C GLU A 116 7.70 -2.06 -0.37
N MET A 117 8.22 -1.69 -1.56
CA MET A 117 8.08 -0.33 -2.10
C MET A 117 6.60 0.08 -2.22
N PHE A 118 5.76 -0.82 -2.74
CA PHE A 118 4.32 -0.56 -2.82
C PHE A 118 3.68 -0.38 -1.45
N GLN A 119 4.09 -1.12 -0.43
CA GLN A 119 3.57 -0.99 0.92
C GLN A 119 3.96 0.34 1.58
N VAL A 120 5.18 0.83 1.33
CA VAL A 120 5.60 2.18 1.74
C VAL A 120 4.68 3.21 1.09
N TYR A 121 4.47 3.14 -0.22
CA TYR A 121 3.53 4.01 -0.93
C TYR A 121 2.10 3.92 -0.35
N GLN A 122 1.57 2.71 -0.15
CA GLN A 122 0.24 2.49 0.41
C GLN A 122 0.09 3.11 1.81
N THR A 123 1.16 3.06 2.61
CA THR A 123 1.21 3.70 3.93
C THR A 123 1.12 5.22 3.80
N ARG A 124 1.95 5.82 2.94
CA ARG A 124 1.94 7.26 2.69
C ARG A 124 0.59 7.76 2.18
N VAL A 125 -0.01 7.08 1.21
CA VAL A 125 -1.35 7.42 0.69
C VAL A 125 -2.39 7.42 1.81
N ARG A 126 -2.35 6.43 2.70
CA ARG A 126 -3.28 6.35 3.83
C ARG A 126 -3.09 7.50 4.82
N GLU A 127 -1.85 7.84 5.16
CA GLU A 127 -1.52 8.99 6.00
C GLU A 127 -2.07 10.29 5.41
N ARG A 128 -1.86 10.50 4.11
CA ARG A 128 -2.34 11.68 3.39
C ARG A 128 -3.86 11.79 3.32
N LEU A 129 -4.56 10.69 3.03
CA LEU A 129 -6.02 10.68 2.98
C LEU A 129 -6.66 10.89 4.35
N ASN A 130 -6.06 10.36 5.42
CA ASN A 130 -6.51 10.63 6.78
C ASN A 130 -6.28 12.08 7.18
N PHE A 131 -5.13 12.66 6.81
CA PHE A 131 -4.87 14.09 6.98
C PHE A 131 -5.91 14.93 6.23
N ALA A 132 -6.22 14.58 4.98
CA ALA A 132 -7.23 15.28 4.18
C ALA A 132 -8.61 15.27 4.83
N LEU A 133 -9.03 14.12 5.38
CA LEU A 133 -10.28 14.00 6.12
C LEU A 133 -10.31 14.89 7.37
N ALA A 134 -9.20 14.97 8.10
CA ALA A 134 -9.10 15.87 9.26
C ALA A 134 -9.13 17.35 8.87
N GLN A 135 -8.53 17.73 7.73
CA GLN A 135 -8.60 19.09 7.21
C GLN A 135 -10.04 19.53 6.88
N LEU A 136 -10.91 18.60 6.49
CA LEU A 136 -12.32 18.89 6.21
C LEU A 136 -13.14 19.19 7.46
N GLU A 137 -12.63 19.01 8.68
CA GLU A 137 -13.38 19.33 9.90
C GLU A 137 -13.57 20.85 10.10
N THR A 138 -12.72 21.66 9.45
CA THR A 138 -12.76 23.13 9.55
C THR A 138 -12.85 23.75 8.16
N GLU A 139 -13.73 24.74 8.00
CA GLU A 139 -13.83 25.49 6.74
C GLU A 139 -12.52 26.26 6.48
N PRO A 140 -11.90 26.09 5.30
CA PRO A 140 -10.69 26.82 4.97
C PRO A 140 -11.00 28.29 4.69
N ASP A 141 -10.10 29.19 5.11
CA ASP A 141 -10.21 30.61 4.80
C ASP A 141 -9.87 30.88 3.32
N PHE A 142 -10.88 31.08 2.49
CA PHE A 142 -10.74 31.38 1.06
C PHE A 142 -10.29 32.83 0.76
N THR A 143 -10.11 33.68 1.77
CA THR A 143 -9.65 35.07 1.58
C THR A 143 -8.13 35.20 1.54
N VAL A 144 -7.41 34.15 1.96
CA VAL A 144 -5.94 34.08 1.89
C VAL A 144 -5.49 34.00 0.43
N ASP A 145 -4.59 34.91 0.05
CA ASP A 145 -3.92 34.93 -1.27
C ASP A 145 -2.85 33.83 -1.32
N GLU A 146 -3.16 32.74 -2.03
CA GLU A 146 -2.28 31.60 -2.24
C GLU A 146 -2.58 30.90 -3.56
N THR A 147 -1.62 30.11 -4.05
CA THR A 147 -1.71 29.41 -5.33
C THR A 147 -1.64 27.90 -5.13
N TYR A 148 -2.35 27.16 -5.98
CA TYR A 148 -2.28 25.71 -6.03
C TYR A 148 -1.57 25.26 -7.31
N GLN A 149 -0.51 24.45 -7.16
CA GLN A 149 0.25 23.91 -8.27
C GLN A 149 -0.29 22.53 -8.67
N PHE A 150 -0.92 22.44 -9.84
CA PHE A 150 -1.52 21.21 -10.35
C PHE A 150 -0.48 20.17 -10.81
N ASP A 151 0.54 20.61 -11.54
CA ASP A 151 1.62 19.76 -12.02
C ASP A 151 2.85 19.91 -11.15
N ARG A 152 3.16 18.84 -10.43
CA ARG A 152 4.32 18.73 -9.52
C ARG A 152 5.27 17.62 -9.97
N SER A 153 5.15 17.15 -11.21
CA SER A 153 5.96 16.04 -11.73
C SER A 153 7.46 16.35 -11.75
N GLU A 154 7.83 17.62 -11.81
CA GLU A 154 9.22 18.11 -11.80
C GLU A 154 9.69 18.67 -10.45
N GLU A 155 8.82 18.72 -9.43
CA GLU A 155 9.17 19.27 -8.11
C GLU A 155 10.13 18.34 -7.35
N PRO A 156 11.03 18.82 -6.50
CA PRO A 156 11.84 17.92 -5.67
C PRO A 156 10.96 17.10 -4.71
N TRP A 157 11.38 15.86 -4.42
CA TRP A 157 10.77 15.07 -3.34
C TRP A 157 10.99 15.78 -2.00
N VAL A 158 9.91 15.99 -1.25
CA VAL A 158 9.97 16.72 0.02
C VAL A 158 10.61 15.89 1.12
N ALA A 159 11.29 16.54 2.07
CA ALA A 159 12.07 15.84 3.08
C ALA A 159 11.24 15.41 4.30
N SER A 160 10.08 16.04 4.52
CA SER A 160 9.32 15.88 5.76
C SER A 160 7.81 15.73 5.55
N SER A 161 7.16 15.08 6.51
CA SER A 161 5.69 14.98 6.54
C SER A 161 5.02 16.34 6.62
N ALA A 162 5.63 17.34 7.25
CA ALA A 162 5.08 18.68 7.35
C ALA A 162 5.00 19.38 5.98
N GLU A 163 5.98 19.16 5.10
CA GLU A 163 5.93 19.67 3.74
C GLU A 163 4.85 18.96 2.90
N LEU A 164 4.66 17.64 3.10
CA LEU A 164 3.52 16.93 2.52
C LEU A 164 2.17 17.43 3.08
N ASP A 165 2.11 17.76 4.37
CA ASP A 165 0.90 18.29 5.01
C ASP A 165 0.50 19.61 4.34
N GLU A 166 1.47 20.48 4.03
CA GLU A 166 1.21 21.74 3.34
C GLU A 166 0.71 21.53 1.90
N ILE A 167 1.34 20.64 1.13
CA ILE A 167 0.86 20.27 -0.22
C ILE A 167 -0.59 19.77 -0.16
N TRP A 168 -0.90 18.95 0.84
CA TRP A 168 -2.25 18.39 1.00
C TRP A 168 -3.26 19.40 1.54
N ARG A 169 -2.86 20.33 2.40
CA ARG A 169 -3.71 21.44 2.84
C ARG A 169 -4.18 22.25 1.63
N GLN A 170 -3.24 22.61 0.74
CA GLN A 170 -3.56 23.37 -0.47
C GLN A 170 -4.43 22.55 -1.43
N ARG A 171 -4.17 21.24 -1.58
CA ARG A 171 -5.02 20.35 -2.39
C ARG A 171 -6.45 20.28 -1.86
N VAL A 172 -6.63 20.06 -0.56
CA VAL A 172 -7.96 19.98 0.06
C VAL A 172 -8.69 21.31 -0.08
N LYS A 173 -8.00 22.43 0.15
CA LYS A 173 -8.57 23.76 -0.07
C LYS A 173 -8.96 23.97 -1.54
N ASN A 174 -8.16 23.54 -2.50
CA ASN A 174 -8.50 23.64 -3.92
C ASN A 174 -9.72 22.77 -4.28
N ASP A 175 -9.78 21.53 -3.78
CA ASP A 175 -10.92 20.63 -3.93
C ASP A 175 -12.21 21.27 -3.36
N ALA A 176 -12.11 21.93 -2.19
CA ALA A 176 -13.22 22.65 -1.57
C ALA A 176 -13.61 23.92 -2.33
N LEU A 177 -12.62 24.69 -2.80
CA LEU A 177 -12.83 25.91 -3.57
C LEU A 177 -13.64 25.63 -4.84
N ASN A 178 -13.35 24.54 -5.54
CA ASN A 178 -14.09 24.16 -6.75
C ASN A 178 -15.59 23.99 -6.49
N LEU A 179 -15.97 23.38 -5.36
CA LEU A 179 -17.38 23.22 -4.98
C LEU A 179 -17.98 24.52 -4.42
N ALA A 180 -17.19 25.32 -3.69
CA ALA A 180 -17.65 26.62 -3.20
C ALA A 180 -17.94 27.60 -4.35
N LEU A 181 -17.19 27.52 -5.45
CA LEU A 181 -17.46 28.27 -6.69
C LEU A 181 -18.76 27.84 -7.39
N GLU A 182 -19.27 26.65 -7.11
CA GLU A 182 -20.58 26.17 -7.52
C GLU A 182 -21.70 26.60 -6.55
N GLU A 183 -21.38 27.47 -5.58
CA GLU A 183 -22.29 27.99 -4.54
C GLU A 183 -22.82 26.91 -3.57
N GLU A 184 -22.11 25.79 -3.44
CA GLU A 184 -22.45 24.73 -2.47
C GLU A 184 -22.13 25.18 -1.02
N PRO A 185 -23.02 24.92 -0.04
CA PRO A 185 -22.75 25.22 1.36
C PRO A 185 -21.65 24.31 1.92
N TRP A 186 -20.89 24.81 2.90
CA TRP A 186 -19.74 24.10 3.46
C TRP A 186 -20.07 22.68 3.95
N GLU A 187 -21.22 22.48 4.59
CA GLU A 187 -21.66 21.15 5.05
C GLU A 187 -21.79 20.15 3.89
N LYS A 188 -22.22 20.63 2.71
CA LYS A 188 -22.32 19.80 1.51
C LYS A 188 -20.95 19.50 0.92
N ILE A 189 -20.05 20.49 0.92
CA ILE A 189 -18.65 20.32 0.49
C ILE A 189 -17.95 19.27 1.36
N GLN A 190 -18.11 19.36 2.68
CA GLN A 190 -17.57 18.38 3.64
C GLN A 190 -18.09 16.97 3.36
N GLU A 191 -19.39 16.81 3.11
CA GLU A 191 -19.99 15.51 2.78
C GLU A 191 -19.37 14.94 1.50
N VAL A 192 -19.37 15.71 0.41
CA VAL A 192 -18.90 15.28 -0.91
C VAL A 192 -17.41 14.92 -0.90
N LEU A 193 -16.56 15.78 -0.34
CA LEU A 193 -15.12 15.51 -0.26
C LEU A 193 -14.80 14.41 0.75
N GLY A 194 -15.54 14.35 1.86
CA GLY A 194 -15.41 13.27 2.84
C GLY A 194 -15.69 11.90 2.22
N ASP A 195 -16.78 11.79 1.45
CA ASP A 195 -17.12 10.55 0.73
C ASP A 195 -16.09 10.21 -0.35
N ARG A 196 -15.59 11.22 -1.07
CA ARG A 196 -14.51 11.04 -2.05
C ARG A 196 -13.26 10.45 -1.41
N TYR A 197 -12.73 11.04 -0.34
CA TYR A 197 -11.51 10.58 0.31
C TYR A 197 -11.70 9.24 1.04
N ARG A 198 -12.86 9.00 1.67
CA ARG A 198 -13.19 7.66 2.20
C ARG A 198 -13.29 6.60 1.10
N GLY A 199 -13.83 6.96 -0.05
CA GLY A 199 -13.84 6.11 -1.24
C GLY A 199 -12.42 5.78 -1.73
N PHE A 200 -11.51 6.73 -1.68
CA PHE A 200 -10.10 6.52 -2.03
C PHE A 200 -9.42 5.57 -1.04
N LEU A 201 -9.64 5.76 0.27
CA LEU A 201 -9.16 4.85 1.32
C LEU A 201 -9.72 3.43 1.14
N LYS A 202 -11.00 3.29 0.78
CA LYS A 202 -11.60 1.99 0.52
C LYS A 202 -10.91 1.28 -0.63
N ARG A 203 -10.70 1.95 -1.77
CA ARG A 203 -10.01 1.37 -2.92
C ARG A 203 -8.56 1.01 -2.59
N LEU A 204 -7.86 1.87 -1.84
CA LEU A 204 -6.50 1.59 -1.38
C LEU A 204 -6.41 0.27 -0.57
N ASN A 205 -7.41 0.00 0.27
CA ASN A 205 -7.46 -1.22 1.08
C ASN A 205 -7.96 -2.46 0.30
N GLN A 206 -8.48 -2.28 -0.91
CA GLN A 206 -8.93 -3.38 -1.78
C GLN A 206 -7.86 -3.83 -2.77
N VAL A 207 -6.73 -3.12 -2.84
CA VAL A 207 -5.57 -3.53 -3.64
C VAL A 207 -5.13 -4.92 -3.21
N ASN A 208 -4.95 -5.81 -4.17
CA ASN A 208 -4.51 -7.20 -3.99
C ASN A 208 -3.11 -7.42 -4.58
N ASN A 209 -2.60 -8.65 -4.50
CA ASN A 209 -1.25 -8.98 -4.98
C ASN A 209 -1.09 -8.83 -6.50
N ASP A 210 -2.12 -9.17 -7.28
CA ASP A 210 -2.11 -9.07 -8.75
C ASP A 210 -2.04 -7.60 -9.18
N ASP A 211 -2.76 -6.69 -8.49
CA ASP A 211 -2.72 -5.25 -8.78
C ASP A 211 -1.33 -4.63 -8.59
N VAL A 212 -0.56 -5.13 -7.60
CA VAL A 212 0.82 -4.68 -7.34
C VAL A 212 1.75 -5.20 -8.42
N PHE A 213 1.62 -6.49 -8.73
CA PHE A 213 2.41 -7.14 -9.78
C PHE A 213 2.15 -6.51 -11.15
N GLU A 214 0.88 -6.30 -11.51
CA GLU A 214 0.49 -5.67 -12.78
C GLU A 214 1.07 -4.28 -12.93
N ARG A 215 1.01 -3.45 -11.88
CA ARG A 215 1.60 -2.10 -11.90
C ARG A 215 3.10 -2.17 -12.17
N PHE A 216 3.81 -3.07 -11.50
CA PHE A 216 5.25 -3.26 -11.69
C PHE A 216 5.58 -3.79 -13.10
N MET A 217 4.85 -4.81 -13.57
CA MET A 217 5.08 -5.37 -14.90
C MET A 217 4.74 -4.39 -16.02
N ASN A 218 3.81 -3.47 -15.80
CA ASN A 218 3.55 -2.38 -16.74
C ASN A 218 4.67 -1.33 -16.74
N ALA A 219 5.26 -1.00 -15.58
CA ALA A 219 6.47 -0.18 -15.54
C ALA A 219 7.62 -0.86 -16.30
N PHE A 220 7.78 -2.18 -16.15
CA PHE A 220 8.73 -2.98 -16.93
C PHE A 220 8.43 -2.93 -18.44
N ALA A 221 7.19 -3.21 -18.84
CA ALA A 221 6.80 -3.25 -20.25
C ALA A 221 7.01 -1.89 -20.95
N HIS A 222 6.70 -0.77 -20.29
CA HIS A 222 6.86 0.56 -20.87
C HIS A 222 8.31 1.00 -21.08
N THR A 223 9.30 0.36 -20.42
CA THR A 223 10.73 0.59 -20.75
C THR A 223 11.11 0.03 -22.13
N LEU A 224 10.36 -0.97 -22.62
CA LEU A 224 10.65 -1.63 -23.90
C LEU A 224 10.10 -0.82 -25.07
N ASP A 225 8.84 -0.42 -24.94
CA ASP A 225 8.14 0.51 -25.83
C ASP A 225 6.83 1.02 -25.17
N PRO A 226 6.32 2.20 -25.55
CA PRO A 226 5.14 2.83 -24.92
C PRO A 226 3.79 2.14 -25.23
N HIS A 227 3.78 1.12 -26.08
CA HIS A 227 2.59 0.36 -26.45
C HIS A 227 2.62 -1.08 -25.91
N SER A 228 3.70 -1.48 -25.25
CA SER A 228 3.80 -2.74 -24.53
C SER A 228 3.14 -2.61 -23.16
N SER A 229 2.27 -3.57 -22.84
CA SER A 229 1.59 -3.63 -21.55
C SER A 229 1.43 -5.08 -21.08
N TYR A 230 1.43 -5.27 -19.77
CA TYR A 230 1.05 -6.52 -19.13
C TYR A 230 -0.43 -6.47 -18.74
N LEU A 231 -1.15 -7.58 -18.97
CA LEU A 231 -2.57 -7.73 -18.70
C LEU A 231 -2.78 -8.97 -17.82
N SER A 232 -3.35 -8.79 -16.63
CA SER A 232 -3.67 -9.86 -15.66
C SER A 232 -4.90 -10.68 -16.05
#